data_AF-A0A7K2EH85-F1
#
_entry.id   AF-A0A7K2EH85-F1
#
_cell.length_a   1.000
_cell.length_b   1.000
_cell.length_c   1.000
_cell.angle_alpha   90.00
_cell.angle_beta   90.00
_cell.angle_gamma   90.00
#
_symmetry.space_group_name_H-M   'P 1'
#
loop_
_entity.id
_entity.type
_entity.pdbx_description
1 polymer ?
#
loop_
_entity_poly.entity_id
_entity_poly.type
_entity_poly.pdbx_seq_one_letter_code
_entity_poly.pdbx_strand_id
1 'polypeptide(L)'
;VHPSPAVRKAGIQTLPLTIDSAKLLAKHRVFADDDLSVRLTALLKAQDMGPQVTPAILTAAQEALPGADEWILAAYNAITPIGIVEEDPEPEAEAILQMLPPARLELTAPDGIMRFGEETLKAFAGQEIRIDFVNLHPDLHNAVFLKMGTDVEAFGKDLDAYMTTPTSADTEYIPPARSQDVLGSTGVLSLGESISVTLDPLTEGTYPFLCSVPGHWALMLGTLEITTAPDLPRNDAGWTWEGSNPEANPIVYLAGSVSRGSQSHHHARVFGFADGQLLFGKGDRTFIYTETPEDAFVDLLDNASLLALANNKPIGNEDSRQAIMQHVEAGRPLMITHPASWYNWENWPEYNERLVGGGSRSHEPIQAFTVEVLQPNHPLMEGVPASFEITDELYRAEILPDAQAIVLAIGRSHETEAIYPVIWVRQVGDATIVVNTLGHDDRAHDLPAYKRIIANSRRWLLPD
;
A
#
# COMPACT_ATOMS: atom_id res chain seq x y z
N VAL A 1 -4.91 -15.57 45.39
CA VAL A 1 -5.50 -14.21 45.27
C VAL A 1 -5.70 -13.66 46.68
N HIS A 2 -5.27 -12.43 46.98
CA HIS A 2 -5.43 -11.84 48.32
C HIS A 2 -6.92 -11.58 48.61
N PRO A 3 -7.45 -11.84 49.83
CA PRO A 3 -8.89 -11.76 50.08
C PRO A 3 -9.47 -10.34 49.98
N SER A 4 -8.69 -9.31 50.34
CA SER A 4 -9.14 -7.90 50.27
C SER A 4 -9.07 -7.34 48.83
N PRO A 5 -10.20 -6.86 48.27
CA PRO A 5 -10.22 -6.18 46.96
C PRO A 5 -9.35 -4.92 46.92
N ALA A 6 -9.27 -4.19 48.03
CA ALA A 6 -8.44 -2.98 48.12
C ALA A 6 -6.95 -3.28 47.90
N VAL A 7 -6.46 -4.41 48.43
CA VAL A 7 -5.05 -4.83 48.25
C VAL A 7 -4.80 -5.26 46.79
N ARG A 8 -5.77 -5.90 46.14
CA ARG A 8 -5.66 -6.29 44.72
C ARG A 8 -5.61 -5.07 43.80
N LYS A 9 -6.48 -4.08 44.05
CA LYS A 9 -6.45 -2.79 43.33
C LYS A 9 -5.12 -2.07 43.50
N ALA A 10 -4.62 -1.96 44.72
CA ALA A 10 -3.32 -1.35 44.99
C ALA A 10 -2.20 -2.06 44.21
N GLY A 11 -2.21 -3.39 44.16
CA GLY A 11 -1.28 -4.18 43.35
C GLY A 11 -1.32 -3.80 41.86
N ILE A 12 -2.51 -3.74 41.26
CA ILE A 12 -2.71 -3.34 39.86
C ILE A 12 -2.21 -1.91 39.61
N GLN A 13 -2.57 -0.97 40.48
CA GLN A 13 -2.22 0.44 40.34
C GLN A 13 -0.70 0.68 40.36
N THR A 14 0.03 -0.11 41.18
CA THR A 14 1.49 -0.02 41.31
C THR A 14 2.29 -0.58 40.12
N LEU A 15 1.65 -1.29 39.19
CA LEU A 15 2.35 -1.82 38.02
C LEU A 15 2.93 -0.68 37.15
N PRO A 16 4.18 -0.77 36.68
CA PRO A 16 4.72 0.21 35.74
C PRO A 16 3.99 0.13 34.39
N LEU A 17 3.91 1.23 33.65
CA LEU A 17 3.27 1.30 32.33
C LEU A 17 4.21 0.73 31.25
N THR A 18 4.35 -0.59 31.22
CA THR A 18 5.23 -1.32 30.29
C THR A 18 4.53 -2.56 29.74
N ILE A 19 4.99 -3.06 28.59
CA ILE A 19 4.49 -4.28 27.94
C ILE A 19 4.51 -5.51 28.88
N ASP A 20 5.53 -5.64 29.74
CA ASP A 20 5.62 -6.76 30.67
C ASP A 20 4.54 -6.71 31.77
N SER A 21 4.24 -5.52 32.29
CA SER A 21 3.09 -5.33 33.19
C SER A 21 1.77 -5.63 32.51
N ALA A 22 1.66 -5.25 31.23
CA ALA A 22 0.50 -5.51 30.40
C ALA A 22 0.25 -7.03 30.25
N LYS A 23 1.32 -7.81 29.98
CA LYS A 23 1.26 -9.28 29.97
C LYS A 23 0.89 -9.88 31.32
N LEU A 24 1.35 -9.28 32.43
CA LEU A 24 0.97 -9.70 33.78
C LEU A 24 -0.53 -9.48 34.05
N LEU A 25 -1.10 -8.37 33.59
CA LEU A 25 -2.55 -8.12 33.70
C LEU A 25 -3.38 -9.16 32.92
N ALA A 26 -2.98 -9.52 31.71
CA ALA A 26 -3.69 -10.54 30.93
C ALA A 26 -3.59 -11.94 31.56
N LYS A 27 -2.44 -12.26 32.16
CA LYS A 27 -2.16 -13.60 32.71
C LYS A 27 -2.85 -13.86 34.05
N HIS A 28 -2.99 -12.82 34.88
CA HIS A 28 -3.59 -12.93 36.20
C HIS A 28 -5.05 -12.52 36.11
N ARG A 29 -5.98 -13.29 36.70
CA ARG A 29 -7.45 -13.15 36.61
C ARG A 29 -8.02 -11.86 37.25
N VAL A 30 -7.45 -10.71 36.92
CA VAL A 30 -7.85 -9.39 37.42
C VAL A 30 -9.05 -8.84 36.65
N PHE A 31 -9.20 -9.20 35.37
CA PHE A 31 -10.40 -8.90 34.57
C PHE A 31 -11.59 -9.77 34.98
N ALA A 32 -11.36 -11.02 35.40
CA ALA A 32 -12.38 -11.93 35.92
C ALA A 32 -12.57 -11.89 37.46
N ASP A 33 -12.10 -10.85 38.16
CA ASP A 33 -12.12 -10.81 39.63
C ASP A 33 -13.56 -10.78 40.18
N ASP A 34 -13.86 -11.39 41.32
CA ASP A 34 -15.24 -11.38 41.85
C ASP A 34 -15.71 -9.97 42.25
N ASP A 35 -14.79 -9.03 42.48
CA ASP A 35 -15.09 -7.64 42.83
C ASP A 35 -15.04 -6.73 41.60
N LEU A 36 -16.18 -6.10 41.27
CA LEU A 36 -16.32 -5.19 40.13
C LEU A 36 -15.32 -4.01 40.17
N SER A 37 -14.98 -3.50 41.35
CA SER A 37 -14.02 -2.40 41.46
C SER A 37 -12.59 -2.82 41.11
N VAL A 38 -12.24 -4.10 41.28
CA VAL A 38 -10.95 -4.66 40.85
C VAL A 38 -10.91 -4.77 39.33
N ARG A 39 -11.99 -5.25 38.71
CA ARG A 39 -12.12 -5.32 37.25
C ARG A 39 -11.99 -3.95 36.60
N LEU A 40 -12.72 -2.96 37.11
CA LEU A 40 -12.64 -1.58 36.65
C LEU A 40 -11.21 -1.03 36.77
N THR A 41 -10.52 -1.32 37.88
CA THR A 41 -9.13 -0.89 38.08
C THR A 41 -8.18 -1.53 37.07
N ALA A 42 -8.39 -2.81 36.72
CA ALA A 42 -7.61 -3.49 35.70
C ALA A 42 -7.84 -2.88 34.30
N LEU A 43 -9.09 -2.56 33.97
CA LEU A 43 -9.45 -1.89 32.72
C LEU A 43 -8.81 -0.50 32.63
N LEU A 44 -8.98 0.36 33.63
CA LEU A 44 -8.35 1.69 33.67
C LEU A 44 -6.82 1.59 33.59
N LYS A 45 -6.22 0.59 34.24
CA LYS A 45 -4.77 0.38 34.15
C LYS A 45 -4.32 -0.03 32.74
N ALA A 46 -5.10 -0.87 32.05
CA ALA A 46 -4.85 -1.20 30.66
C ALA A 46 -5.02 0.02 29.75
N GLN A 47 -6.03 0.87 30.01
CA GLN A 47 -6.23 2.12 29.30
C GLN A 47 -5.01 3.06 29.46
N ASP A 48 -4.49 3.23 30.68
CA ASP A 48 -3.31 4.05 30.97
C ASP A 48 -2.04 3.55 30.25
N MET A 49 -1.99 2.28 29.84
CA MET A 49 -0.88 1.74 29.05
C MET A 49 -0.93 2.17 27.58
N GLY A 50 -2.04 2.72 27.11
CA GLY A 50 -2.18 3.31 25.77
C GLY A 50 -1.91 2.32 24.62
N PRO A 51 -1.23 2.74 23.54
CA PRO A 51 -0.96 1.89 22.37
C PRO A 51 -0.14 0.62 22.65
N GLN A 52 0.41 0.47 23.87
CA GLN A 52 1.15 -0.72 24.28
C GLN A 52 0.24 -1.87 24.74
N VAL A 53 -1.09 -1.69 24.72
CA VAL A 53 -2.06 -2.75 25.03
C VAL A 53 -1.99 -3.83 23.94
N THR A 54 -1.53 -5.02 24.34
CA THR A 54 -1.41 -6.17 23.43
C THR A 54 -2.77 -6.83 23.15
N PRO A 55 -2.94 -7.55 22.01
CA PRO A 55 -4.15 -8.32 21.71
C PRO A 55 -4.58 -9.30 22.81
N ALA A 56 -3.61 -9.85 23.56
CA ALA A 56 -3.88 -10.73 24.70
C ALA A 56 -4.63 -10.03 25.85
N ILE A 57 -4.38 -8.74 26.06
CA ILE A 57 -5.09 -7.94 27.07
C ILE A 57 -6.49 -7.58 26.58
N LEU A 58 -6.64 -7.25 25.29
CA LEU A 58 -7.96 -7.00 24.68
C LEU A 58 -8.87 -8.22 24.81
N THR A 59 -8.31 -9.41 24.54
CA THR A 59 -9.02 -10.68 24.73
C THR A 59 -9.36 -10.93 26.20
N ALA A 60 -8.40 -10.76 27.12
CA ALA A 60 -8.63 -10.97 28.56
C ALA A 60 -9.59 -9.94 29.18
N ALA A 61 -9.65 -8.72 28.66
CA ALA A 61 -10.52 -7.66 29.14
C ALA A 61 -12.02 -8.00 28.99
N GLN A 62 -12.38 -8.88 28.05
CA GLN A 62 -13.75 -9.38 27.89
C GLN A 62 -14.26 -10.10 29.14
N GLU A 63 -13.36 -10.72 29.91
CA GLU A 63 -13.72 -11.39 31.16
C GLU A 63 -14.28 -10.43 32.22
N ALA A 64 -14.12 -9.11 32.03
CA ALA A 64 -14.67 -8.10 32.92
C ALA A 64 -16.18 -7.86 32.75
N LEU A 65 -16.74 -8.22 31.59
CA LEU A 65 -18.09 -7.87 31.16
C LEU A 65 -19.24 -8.58 31.90
N PRO A 66 -19.13 -9.85 32.34
CA PRO A 66 -20.24 -10.53 33.01
C PRO A 66 -20.65 -9.83 34.32
N GLY A 67 -21.88 -9.29 34.36
CA GLY A 67 -22.40 -8.53 35.51
C GLY A 67 -21.81 -7.11 35.66
N ALA A 68 -21.22 -6.57 34.59
CA ALA A 68 -20.63 -5.24 34.56
C ALA A 68 -21.67 -4.12 34.77
N ASP A 69 -21.24 -3.06 35.43
CA ASP A 69 -21.95 -1.79 35.48
C ASP A 69 -21.55 -0.87 34.31
N GLU A 70 -22.20 0.29 34.21
CA GLU A 70 -21.94 1.28 33.17
C GLU A 70 -20.47 1.75 33.12
N TRP A 71 -19.77 1.73 34.27
CA TRP A 71 -18.40 2.21 34.38
C TRP A 71 -17.40 1.18 33.84
N ILE A 72 -17.64 -0.11 34.11
CA ILE A 72 -16.87 -1.21 33.52
C ILE A 72 -17.08 -1.26 32.02
N LEU A 73 -18.33 -1.09 31.55
CA LEU A 73 -18.62 -1.04 30.12
C LEU A 73 -17.92 0.15 29.44
N ALA A 74 -17.99 1.34 30.04
CA ALA A 74 -17.30 2.52 29.55
C ALA A 74 -15.77 2.33 29.52
N ALA A 75 -15.19 1.78 30.59
CA ALA A 75 -13.75 1.52 30.66
C ALA A 75 -13.30 0.44 29.66
N TYR A 76 -14.09 -0.62 29.47
CA TYR A 76 -13.82 -1.64 28.46
C TYR A 76 -13.87 -1.07 27.04
N ASN A 77 -14.92 -0.31 26.71
CA ASN A 77 -15.07 0.34 25.41
C ASN A 77 -13.96 1.36 25.14
N ALA A 78 -13.43 2.01 26.18
CA ALA A 78 -12.31 2.94 26.06
C ALA A 78 -10.95 2.25 25.80
N ILE A 79 -10.82 0.95 26.08
CA ILE A 79 -9.62 0.14 25.78
C ILE A 79 -9.73 -0.50 24.39
N THR A 80 -10.94 -0.66 23.88
CA THR A 80 -11.27 -1.47 22.69
C THR A 80 -11.77 -0.63 21.51
N PRO A 81 -10.99 0.32 20.96
CA PRO A 81 -11.29 0.74 19.61
C PRO A 81 -10.89 -0.40 18.66
N ILE A 82 -11.90 -1.13 18.15
CA ILE A 82 -11.89 -2.15 17.07
C ILE A 82 -11.69 -3.61 17.53
N GLY A 83 -12.64 -4.48 17.16
CA GLY A 83 -12.39 -5.91 16.94
C GLY A 83 -13.29 -6.89 17.69
N ILE A 84 -14.44 -7.26 17.09
CA ILE A 84 -14.75 -8.64 16.66
C ILE A 84 -15.76 -8.54 15.51
N VAL A 85 -15.34 -8.80 14.27
CA VAL A 85 -16.23 -9.22 13.17
C VAL A 85 -15.88 -10.68 12.92
N GLU A 86 -16.85 -11.57 13.05
CA GLU A 86 -16.70 -12.96 12.61
C GLU A 86 -16.51 -12.96 11.09
N GLU A 87 -15.41 -13.56 10.62
CA GLU A 87 -15.12 -13.76 9.19
C GLU A 87 -16.14 -14.76 8.60
N ASP A 88 -16.96 -14.27 7.66
CA ASP A 88 -17.61 -15.14 6.67
C ASP A 88 -16.58 -15.48 5.57
N PRO A 89 -16.56 -16.72 5.05
CA PRO A 89 -15.49 -17.16 4.16
C PRO A 89 -15.65 -16.51 2.78
N GLU A 90 -14.63 -15.74 2.37
CA GLU A 90 -14.55 -15.15 1.03
C GLU A 90 -14.53 -16.22 -0.07
N PRO A 91 -15.41 -16.12 -1.07
CA PRO A 91 -15.15 -16.68 -2.38
C PRO A 91 -14.84 -15.52 -3.34
N GLU A 92 -13.58 -15.04 -3.37
CA GLU A 92 -12.99 -14.26 -4.49
C GLU A 92 -11.52 -13.81 -4.31
N ALA A 93 -10.81 -14.15 -3.22
CA ALA A 93 -9.41 -13.76 -3.01
C ALA A 93 -8.42 -14.28 -4.08
N GLU A 94 -8.68 -15.44 -4.66
CA GLU A 94 -7.75 -16.11 -5.58
C GLU A 94 -7.74 -15.47 -6.99
N ALA A 95 -8.77 -14.67 -7.33
CA ALA A 95 -8.83 -13.92 -8.58
C ALA A 95 -8.08 -12.57 -8.50
N ILE A 96 -7.92 -12.00 -7.30
CA ILE A 96 -7.27 -10.69 -7.10
C ILE A 96 -5.73 -10.84 -7.00
N LEU A 97 -5.23 -11.97 -6.51
CA LEU A 97 -3.79 -12.30 -6.51
C LEU A 97 -3.21 -12.48 -7.92
N GLN A 98 -4.05 -12.70 -8.95
CA GLN A 98 -3.62 -12.82 -10.36
C GLN A 98 -3.48 -11.48 -11.10
N MET A 99 -3.63 -10.32 -10.41
CA MET A 99 -3.67 -9.00 -11.07
C MET A 99 -2.43 -8.12 -10.87
N LEU A 100 -1.38 -8.60 -10.19
CA LEU A 100 -0.12 -7.86 -10.18
C LEU A 100 0.53 -7.95 -11.58
N PRO A 101 0.90 -6.84 -12.22
CA PRO A 101 1.66 -6.92 -13.47
C PRO A 101 2.96 -7.69 -13.25
N PRO A 102 3.51 -8.31 -14.31
CA PRO A 102 4.79 -8.96 -14.21
C PRO A 102 5.85 -7.96 -13.71
N ALA A 103 6.59 -8.31 -12.65
CA ALA A 103 7.75 -7.53 -12.23
C ALA A 103 8.81 -7.60 -13.33
N ARG A 104 9.23 -6.45 -13.86
CA ARG A 104 10.35 -6.37 -14.81
C ARG A 104 11.58 -5.90 -14.07
N LEU A 105 12.56 -6.77 -13.97
CA LEU A 105 13.79 -6.53 -13.21
C LEU A 105 14.96 -6.52 -14.20
N GLU A 106 15.84 -5.54 -14.06
CA GLU A 106 17.09 -5.53 -14.81
C GLU A 106 18.18 -6.21 -13.98
N LEU A 107 18.97 -7.05 -14.62
CA LEU A 107 20.16 -7.65 -14.02
C LEU A 107 21.33 -7.49 -14.98
N THR A 108 22.45 -7.01 -14.48
CA THR A 108 23.64 -6.79 -15.31
C THR A 108 24.83 -7.60 -14.85
N ALA A 109 25.68 -8.02 -15.79
CA ALA A 109 27.08 -8.37 -15.51
C ALA A 109 27.95 -7.18 -15.97
N PRO A 110 28.32 -6.25 -15.08
CA PRO A 110 29.03 -5.02 -15.44
C PRO A 110 30.47 -5.29 -15.87
N ASP A 111 31.00 -4.41 -16.74
CA ASP A 111 32.41 -4.45 -17.14
C ASP A 111 33.36 -4.27 -15.94
N GLY A 112 34.46 -5.02 -15.93
CA GLY A 112 35.54 -4.91 -14.95
C GLY A 112 35.26 -5.46 -13.55
N ILE A 113 34.08 -6.03 -13.27
CA ILE A 113 33.78 -6.61 -11.95
C ILE A 113 33.05 -7.96 -12.06
N MET A 114 33.62 -9.01 -11.46
CA MET A 114 33.06 -10.36 -11.39
C MET A 114 31.96 -10.49 -10.33
N ARG A 115 30.83 -9.79 -10.51
CA ARG A 115 29.62 -9.83 -9.69
C ARG A 115 28.43 -9.39 -10.53
N PHE A 116 27.20 -9.65 -10.09
CA PHE A 116 26.05 -8.98 -10.68
C PHE A 116 26.07 -7.49 -10.32
N GLY A 117 25.57 -6.62 -11.19
CA GLY A 117 25.39 -5.20 -10.88
C GLY A 117 24.43 -5.02 -9.71
N GLU A 118 23.39 -5.84 -9.68
CA GLU A 118 22.35 -5.87 -8.68
C GLU A 118 22.54 -7.11 -7.78
N GLU A 119 23.03 -6.90 -6.54
CA GLU A 119 23.18 -7.97 -5.55
C GLU A 119 21.82 -8.39 -4.94
N THR A 120 20.80 -7.53 -5.05
CA THR A 120 19.43 -7.78 -4.59
C THR A 120 18.43 -7.32 -5.62
N LEU A 121 17.60 -8.25 -6.09
CA LEU A 121 16.42 -8.00 -6.90
C LEU A 121 15.18 -8.08 -6.01
N LYS A 122 14.12 -7.33 -6.32
CA LYS A 122 12.92 -7.25 -5.47
C LYS A 122 11.66 -7.37 -6.31
N ALA A 123 10.70 -8.18 -5.87
CA ALA A 123 9.37 -8.29 -6.45
C ALA A 123 8.33 -8.62 -5.36
N PHE A 124 7.05 -8.59 -5.70
CA PHE A 124 5.98 -8.96 -4.78
C PHE A 124 5.56 -10.42 -4.92
N ALA A 125 5.08 -10.98 -3.81
CA ALA A 125 4.47 -12.30 -3.81
C ALA A 125 3.28 -12.34 -4.79
N GLY A 126 3.24 -13.36 -5.63
CA GLY A 126 2.18 -13.54 -6.64
C GLY A 126 2.41 -12.84 -7.99
N GLN A 127 3.49 -12.07 -8.18
CA GLN A 127 3.83 -11.51 -9.49
C GLN A 127 4.46 -12.56 -10.41
N GLU A 128 4.10 -12.59 -11.69
CA GLU A 128 5.01 -13.11 -12.71
C GLU A 128 6.28 -12.25 -12.68
N ILE A 129 7.48 -12.82 -12.80
CA ILE A 129 8.72 -12.05 -12.71
C ILE A 129 9.52 -12.24 -13.98
N ARG A 130 9.69 -11.17 -14.76
CA ARG A 130 10.59 -11.12 -15.91
C ARG A 130 11.88 -10.44 -15.51
N ILE A 131 13.00 -11.13 -15.70
CA ILE A 131 14.32 -10.56 -15.53
C ILE A 131 14.97 -10.39 -16.90
N ASP A 132 15.32 -9.16 -17.25
CA ASP A 132 16.08 -8.80 -18.43
C ASP A 132 17.57 -8.78 -18.05
N PHE A 133 18.32 -9.77 -18.50
CA PHE A 133 19.74 -9.93 -18.20
C PHE A 133 20.59 -9.38 -19.33
N VAL A 134 21.54 -8.51 -19.00
CA VAL A 134 22.48 -7.90 -19.96
C VAL A 134 23.92 -8.20 -19.54
N ASN A 135 24.71 -8.77 -20.46
CA ASN A 135 26.13 -8.98 -20.22
C ASN A 135 26.96 -7.82 -20.79
N LEU A 136 27.55 -7.02 -19.91
CA LEU A 136 28.49 -5.95 -20.26
C LEU A 136 29.95 -6.33 -19.95
N HIS A 137 30.17 -7.51 -19.38
CA HIS A 137 31.48 -8.02 -19.03
C HIS A 137 32.10 -8.81 -20.21
N PRO A 138 33.44 -8.77 -20.38
CA PRO A 138 34.11 -9.52 -21.45
C PRO A 138 33.99 -11.05 -21.36
N ASP A 139 33.85 -11.58 -20.14
CA ASP A 139 33.65 -13.03 -19.92
C ASP A 139 32.19 -13.45 -20.16
N LEU A 140 31.96 -14.76 -20.22
CA LEU A 140 30.63 -15.33 -20.41
C LEU A 140 29.82 -15.34 -19.11
N HIS A 141 28.54 -15.00 -19.17
CA HIS A 141 27.68 -14.99 -18.00
C HIS A 141 26.28 -15.49 -18.28
N ASN A 142 25.65 -16.07 -17.27
CA ASN A 142 24.22 -16.34 -17.22
C ASN A 142 23.70 -16.04 -15.81
N ALA A 143 22.38 -16.13 -15.65
CA ALA A 143 21.73 -16.06 -14.35
C ALA A 143 20.83 -17.29 -14.15
N VAL A 144 20.98 -17.93 -13.00
CA VAL A 144 20.21 -19.11 -12.58
C VAL A 144 19.51 -18.78 -11.27
N PHE A 145 18.18 -18.77 -11.28
CA PHE A 145 17.34 -18.47 -10.12
C PHE A 145 16.95 -19.77 -9.43
N LEU A 146 17.18 -19.85 -8.12
CA LEU A 146 17.04 -21.07 -7.32
C LEU A 146 15.84 -21.00 -6.38
N LYS A 147 15.29 -22.17 -6.06
CA LYS A 147 14.21 -22.30 -5.07
C LYS A 147 14.66 -21.81 -3.69
N MET A 148 13.73 -21.23 -2.94
CA MET A 148 13.95 -20.84 -1.55
C MET A 148 14.45 -22.05 -0.74
N GLY A 149 15.48 -21.84 0.09
CA GLY A 149 16.09 -22.88 0.91
C GLY A 149 17.10 -23.78 0.19
N THR A 150 17.39 -23.54 -1.09
CA THR A 150 18.48 -24.26 -1.80
C THR A 150 19.83 -23.96 -1.14
N ASP A 151 20.60 -25.02 -0.86
CA ASP A 151 21.97 -24.91 -0.38
C ASP A 151 22.89 -24.45 -1.52
N VAL A 152 23.16 -23.15 -1.56
CA VAL A 152 23.95 -22.49 -2.60
C VAL A 152 25.38 -23.02 -2.67
N GLU A 153 25.98 -23.37 -1.52
CA GLU A 153 27.36 -23.88 -1.49
C GLU A 153 27.43 -25.31 -2.05
N ALA A 154 26.46 -26.15 -1.71
CA ALA A 154 26.35 -27.49 -2.29
C ALA A 154 26.03 -27.43 -3.79
N PHE A 155 25.15 -26.52 -4.22
CA PHE A 155 24.84 -26.29 -5.64
C PHE A 155 26.09 -25.85 -6.40
N GLY A 156 26.83 -24.87 -5.87
CA GLY A 156 28.07 -24.38 -6.46
C GLY A 156 29.16 -25.45 -6.63
N LYS A 157 29.35 -26.31 -5.63
CA LYS A 157 30.27 -27.46 -5.73
C LYS A 157 29.90 -28.42 -6.86
N ASP A 158 28.62 -28.61 -7.12
CA ASP A 158 28.15 -29.45 -8.23
C ASP A 158 28.37 -28.78 -9.59
N LEU A 159 28.32 -27.44 -9.67
CA LEU A 159 28.73 -26.69 -10.85
C LEU A 159 30.22 -26.90 -11.16
N ASP A 160 31.07 -26.77 -10.13
CA ASP A 160 32.52 -26.98 -10.24
C ASP A 160 32.86 -28.42 -10.65
N ALA A 161 32.08 -29.41 -10.22
CA ALA A 161 32.26 -30.78 -10.67
C ALA A 161 31.81 -30.96 -12.14
N TYR A 162 30.68 -30.34 -12.50
CA TYR A 162 30.05 -30.51 -13.80
C TYR A 162 30.82 -29.85 -14.94
N MET A 163 31.59 -28.78 -14.69
CA MET A 163 32.37 -28.07 -15.71
C MET A 163 33.36 -28.94 -16.50
N THR A 164 33.76 -30.09 -15.93
CA THR A 164 34.67 -31.04 -16.58
C THR A 164 33.97 -31.99 -17.56
N THR A 165 32.63 -31.96 -17.59
CA THR A 165 31.81 -32.80 -18.46
C THR A 165 31.83 -32.23 -19.88
N PRO A 166 32.15 -33.04 -20.92
CA PRO A 166 32.27 -32.54 -22.30
C PRO A 166 31.00 -31.86 -22.87
N THR A 167 29.83 -32.14 -22.30
CA THR A 167 28.52 -31.62 -22.73
C THR A 167 27.98 -30.55 -21.78
N SER A 168 28.79 -30.01 -20.85
CA SER A 168 28.29 -29.05 -19.86
C SER A 168 27.75 -27.77 -20.50
N ALA A 169 28.33 -27.35 -21.63
CA ALA A 169 27.85 -26.21 -22.40
C ALA A 169 26.46 -26.45 -23.01
N ASP A 170 26.11 -27.69 -23.36
CA ASP A 170 24.80 -28.04 -23.96
C ASP A 170 23.62 -27.82 -22.98
N THR A 171 23.92 -27.66 -21.69
CA THR A 171 22.94 -27.40 -20.63
C THR A 171 23.18 -26.07 -19.93
N GLU A 172 23.84 -25.12 -20.60
CA GLU A 172 24.16 -23.78 -20.05
C GLU A 172 24.93 -23.87 -18.72
N TYR A 173 25.74 -24.93 -18.57
CA TYR A 173 26.49 -25.28 -17.36
C TYR A 173 25.62 -25.60 -16.13
N ILE A 174 24.32 -25.82 -16.31
CA ILE A 174 23.43 -26.29 -15.25
C ILE A 174 23.42 -27.83 -15.24
N PRO A 175 23.84 -28.50 -14.14
CA PRO A 175 23.81 -29.95 -14.04
C PRO A 175 22.37 -30.46 -14.12
N PRO A 176 22.04 -31.46 -14.96
CA PRO A 176 20.68 -31.99 -15.05
C PRO A 176 20.11 -32.46 -13.70
N ALA A 177 20.97 -32.99 -12.81
CA ALA A 177 20.63 -33.42 -11.47
C ALA A 177 20.25 -32.29 -10.50
N ARG A 178 20.40 -31.03 -10.92
CA ARG A 178 20.04 -29.82 -10.17
C ARG A 178 18.84 -29.08 -10.77
N SER A 179 18.28 -29.55 -11.88
CA SER A 179 17.14 -28.93 -12.54
C SER A 179 15.93 -28.74 -11.61
N GLN A 180 15.70 -29.64 -10.65
CA GLN A 180 14.61 -29.50 -9.68
C GLN A 180 14.81 -28.34 -8.69
N ASP A 181 16.02 -27.81 -8.54
CA ASP A 181 16.34 -26.71 -7.64
C ASP A 181 16.21 -25.34 -8.34
N VAL A 182 16.09 -25.33 -9.68
CA VAL A 182 16.05 -24.13 -10.52
C VAL A 182 14.60 -23.69 -10.76
N LEU A 183 14.32 -22.40 -10.54
CA LEU A 183 13.06 -21.72 -10.86
C LEU A 183 13.04 -21.24 -12.31
N GLY A 184 14.19 -20.80 -12.83
CA GLY A 184 14.39 -20.37 -14.20
C GLY A 184 15.84 -19.97 -14.42
N SER A 185 16.27 -19.90 -15.68
CA SER A 185 17.62 -19.48 -16.04
C SER A 185 17.66 -18.77 -17.39
N THR A 186 18.67 -17.94 -17.59
CA THR A 186 19.02 -17.41 -18.91
C THR A 186 19.92 -18.40 -19.67
N GLY A 187 20.05 -18.20 -20.98
CA GLY A 187 21.20 -18.74 -21.72
C GLY A 187 22.50 -18.04 -21.33
N VAL A 188 23.64 -18.62 -21.69
CA VAL A 188 24.96 -18.00 -21.55
C VAL A 188 25.15 -16.91 -22.60
N LEU A 189 25.46 -15.70 -22.12
CA LEU A 189 25.62 -14.49 -22.91
C LEU A 189 27.08 -14.10 -23.06
N SER A 190 27.43 -13.62 -24.24
CA SER A 190 28.67 -12.93 -24.57
C SER A 190 28.55 -11.42 -24.35
N LEU A 191 29.67 -10.70 -24.43
CA LEU A 191 29.70 -9.24 -24.31
C LEU A 191 28.69 -8.55 -25.25
N GLY A 192 27.84 -7.72 -24.66
CA GLY A 192 26.84 -6.91 -25.36
C GLY A 192 25.54 -7.63 -25.67
N GLU A 193 25.42 -8.93 -25.34
CA GLU A 193 24.17 -9.67 -25.51
C GLU A 193 23.20 -9.44 -24.34
N SER A 194 21.91 -9.59 -24.63
CA SER A 194 20.84 -9.55 -23.64
C SER A 194 19.78 -10.62 -23.89
N ILE A 195 19.17 -11.12 -22.82
CA ILE A 195 18.07 -12.08 -22.88
C ILE A 195 17.15 -11.92 -21.67
N SER A 196 15.89 -12.29 -21.84
CA SER A 196 14.90 -12.29 -20.74
C SER A 196 14.62 -13.71 -20.25
N VAL A 197 14.46 -13.86 -18.93
CA VAL A 197 13.88 -15.06 -18.32
C VAL A 197 12.62 -14.67 -17.54
N THR A 198 11.59 -15.50 -17.62
CA THR A 198 10.37 -15.34 -16.83
C THR A 198 10.31 -16.44 -15.77
N LEU A 199 10.06 -16.05 -14.52
CA LEU A 199 9.80 -16.95 -13.40
C LEU A 199 8.29 -16.97 -13.12
N ASP A 200 7.81 -18.16 -12.78
CA ASP A 200 6.44 -18.33 -12.26
C ASP A 200 6.24 -17.53 -10.97
N PRO A 201 5.00 -17.13 -10.65
CA PRO A 201 4.70 -16.43 -9.41
C PRO A 201 5.24 -17.10 -8.15
N LEU A 202 6.01 -16.33 -7.38
CA LEU A 202 6.67 -16.80 -6.16
C LEU A 202 5.92 -16.35 -4.91
N THR A 203 6.02 -17.14 -3.84
CA THR A 203 5.55 -16.74 -2.50
C THR A 203 6.60 -15.88 -1.81
N GLU A 204 6.18 -15.13 -0.78
CA GLU A 204 7.09 -14.35 0.08
C GLU A 204 8.28 -15.18 0.56
N GLY A 205 9.48 -14.59 0.52
CA GLY A 205 10.73 -15.22 0.89
C GLY A 205 11.94 -14.71 0.10
N THR A 206 13.10 -15.31 0.37
CA THR A 206 14.36 -14.96 -0.29
C THR A 206 14.85 -16.11 -1.17
N TYR A 207 15.07 -15.82 -2.45
CA TYR A 207 15.45 -16.80 -3.46
C TYR A 207 16.85 -16.47 -3.97
N PRO A 208 17.83 -17.37 -3.86
CA PRO A 208 19.17 -17.08 -4.35
C PRO A 208 19.20 -17.15 -5.88
N PHE A 209 20.06 -16.34 -6.49
CA PHE A 209 20.45 -16.52 -7.88
C PHE A 209 21.97 -16.42 -8.04
N LEU A 210 22.50 -17.11 -9.04
CA LEU A 210 23.94 -17.20 -9.29
C LEU A 210 24.27 -17.32 -10.78
N CYS A 211 25.53 -17.09 -11.14
CA CYS A 211 26.06 -17.42 -12.46
C CYS A 211 26.60 -18.86 -12.46
N SER A 212 26.14 -19.72 -13.39
CA SER A 212 26.58 -21.12 -13.48
C SER A 212 27.77 -21.35 -14.40
N VAL A 213 28.25 -20.29 -15.08
CA VAL A 213 29.48 -20.37 -15.86
C VAL A 213 30.64 -20.82 -14.96
N PRO A 214 31.50 -21.77 -15.42
CA PRO A 214 32.49 -22.40 -14.57
C PRO A 214 33.38 -21.41 -13.80
N GLY A 215 33.42 -21.56 -12.48
CA GLY A 215 34.22 -20.72 -11.58
C GLY A 215 33.62 -19.35 -11.22
N HIS A 216 32.44 -18.99 -11.73
CA HIS A 216 31.84 -17.66 -11.50
C HIS A 216 30.95 -17.62 -10.24
N TRP A 217 30.27 -18.72 -9.91
CA TRP A 217 29.21 -18.77 -8.90
C TRP A 217 29.62 -18.26 -7.50
N ALA A 218 30.88 -18.47 -7.11
CA ALA A 218 31.39 -18.06 -5.80
C ALA A 218 31.52 -16.54 -5.63
N LEU A 219 31.59 -15.79 -6.74
CA LEU A 219 31.70 -14.33 -6.77
C LEU A 219 30.43 -13.65 -7.33
N MET A 220 29.69 -14.36 -8.19
CA MET A 220 28.48 -13.87 -8.84
C MET A 220 27.25 -14.54 -8.25
N LEU A 221 26.83 -14.04 -7.09
CA LEU A 221 25.63 -14.44 -6.37
C LEU A 221 24.81 -13.21 -5.99
N GLY A 222 23.50 -13.38 -5.95
CA GLY A 222 22.56 -12.37 -5.50
C GLY A 222 21.31 -13.00 -4.90
N THR A 223 20.39 -12.14 -4.47
CA THR A 223 19.12 -12.58 -3.87
C THR A 223 17.94 -11.88 -4.53
N LEU A 224 16.91 -12.64 -4.88
CA LEU A 224 15.60 -12.15 -5.24
C LEU A 224 14.73 -12.18 -3.97
N GLU A 225 14.46 -11.01 -3.42
CA GLU A 225 13.57 -10.81 -2.28
C GLU A 225 12.13 -10.67 -2.78
N ILE A 226 11.28 -11.60 -2.38
CA ILE A 226 9.85 -11.56 -2.61
C ILE A 226 9.19 -11.12 -1.32
N THR A 227 8.58 -9.95 -1.31
CA THR A 227 7.87 -9.44 -0.12
C THR A 227 6.37 -9.38 -0.36
N THR A 228 5.60 -9.44 0.71
CA THR A 228 4.25 -8.90 0.65
C THR A 228 4.33 -7.37 0.56
N ALA A 229 3.42 -6.76 -0.21
CA ALA A 229 3.33 -5.31 -0.41
C ALA A 229 3.47 -4.41 0.86
N PRO A 230 3.12 -4.82 2.09
CA PRO A 230 3.36 -3.99 3.28
C PRO A 230 4.82 -3.60 3.58
N ASP A 231 5.83 -4.28 3.03
CA ASP A 231 7.24 -4.07 3.39
C ASP A 231 8.04 -3.18 2.42
N LEU A 232 7.36 -2.37 1.60
CA LEU A 232 8.07 -1.42 0.74
C LEU A 232 8.95 -0.47 1.57
N PRO A 233 10.25 -0.33 1.25
CA PRO A 233 11.06 0.72 1.83
C PRO A 233 10.38 2.05 1.51
N ARG A 234 10.14 2.87 2.54
CA ARG A 234 9.88 4.30 2.36
C ARG A 234 11.14 4.91 1.77
N ASN A 235 11.37 4.78 0.46
CA ASN A 235 12.42 5.52 -0.21
C ASN A 235 11.84 6.87 -0.62
N ASP A 236 12.64 7.93 -0.43
CA ASP A 236 12.26 9.32 -0.66
C ASP A 236 12.04 9.66 -2.17
N ALA A 237 11.82 8.65 -3.03
CA ALA A 237 11.78 8.77 -4.49
C ALA A 237 10.51 8.21 -5.16
N GLY A 238 9.62 7.53 -4.42
CA GLY A 238 8.43 6.90 -5.02
C GLY A 238 8.74 5.60 -5.79
N TRP A 239 7.75 5.09 -6.53
CA TRP A 239 7.87 3.88 -7.36
C TRP A 239 7.04 3.94 -8.65
N THR A 240 7.45 3.17 -9.66
CA THR A 240 6.81 3.14 -10.98
C THR A 240 6.34 1.72 -11.31
N TRP A 241 5.14 1.59 -11.88
CA TRP A 241 4.71 0.41 -12.62
C TRP A 241 4.64 0.75 -14.10
N GLU A 242 5.49 0.11 -14.88
CA GLU A 242 5.58 0.37 -16.31
C GLU A 242 4.42 -0.23 -17.08
N GLY A 243 3.84 0.58 -17.96
CA GLY A 243 2.83 0.13 -18.91
C GLY A 243 3.45 -0.67 -20.05
N SER A 244 2.65 -1.57 -20.61
CA SER A 244 2.96 -2.31 -21.84
C SER A 244 3.06 -1.41 -23.09
N ASN A 245 2.53 -0.19 -23.05
CA ASN A 245 2.67 0.80 -24.11
C ASN A 245 3.61 1.93 -23.67
N PRO A 246 4.89 1.91 -24.07
CA PRO A 246 5.87 2.93 -23.66
C PRO A 246 5.59 4.30 -24.27
N GLU A 247 4.79 4.38 -25.34
CA GLU A 247 4.40 5.65 -25.98
C GLU A 247 3.21 6.32 -25.28
N ALA A 248 2.54 5.60 -24.36
CA ALA A 248 1.41 6.18 -23.64
C ALA A 248 1.88 6.98 -22.42
N ASN A 249 1.49 8.24 -22.42
CA ASN A 249 1.69 9.17 -21.31
C ASN A 249 1.25 8.57 -19.95
N PRO A 250 2.09 8.66 -18.89
CA PRO A 250 1.84 8.00 -17.61
C PRO A 250 0.68 8.60 -16.82
N ILE A 251 0.22 7.86 -15.80
CA ILE A 251 -0.58 8.35 -14.69
C ILE A 251 0.37 8.66 -13.55
N VAL A 252 0.29 9.85 -12.96
CA VAL A 252 1.13 10.26 -11.83
C VAL A 252 0.27 10.42 -10.58
N TYR A 253 0.69 9.83 -9.46
CA TYR A 253 0.01 9.92 -8.17
C TYR A 253 0.97 10.46 -7.10
N LEU A 254 0.70 11.69 -6.63
CA LEU A 254 1.43 12.31 -5.52
C LEU A 254 0.67 12.12 -4.19
N ALA A 255 1.29 11.47 -3.21
CA ALA A 255 0.75 11.32 -1.84
C ALA A 255 1.87 11.39 -0.79
N GLY A 256 1.63 11.91 0.41
CA GLY A 256 2.70 11.96 1.44
C GLY A 256 2.29 12.59 2.77
N SER A 257 2.90 12.13 3.88
CA SER A 257 2.75 12.70 5.23
C SER A 257 4.03 12.50 6.05
N VAL A 258 4.82 13.56 6.23
CA VAL A 258 5.97 13.53 7.15
C VAL A 258 5.47 13.78 8.59
N SER A 259 5.00 12.74 9.27
CA SER A 259 5.09 12.74 10.73
C SER A 259 5.56 11.38 11.22
N ARG A 260 6.75 11.38 11.82
CA ARG A 260 7.25 10.30 12.67
C ARG A 260 6.35 10.24 13.91
N GLY A 261 5.22 9.56 13.84
CA GLY A 261 4.36 9.32 15.01
C GLY A 261 2.85 9.32 14.80
N SER A 262 2.33 9.72 13.64
CA SER A 262 0.92 9.43 13.30
C SER A 262 0.85 8.03 12.68
N GLN A 263 0.20 7.09 13.37
CA GLN A 263 -0.07 5.74 12.86
C GLN A 263 -1.13 5.74 11.74
N SER A 264 -1.71 6.90 11.39
CA SER A 264 -2.96 6.96 10.64
C SER A 264 -2.83 6.89 9.11
N HIS A 265 -1.64 6.90 8.51
CA HIS A 265 -1.55 7.01 7.06
C HIS A 265 -0.42 6.16 6.44
N HIS A 266 -0.80 4.97 5.99
CA HIS A 266 -0.01 4.16 5.07
C HIS A 266 -0.21 4.64 3.61
N HIS A 267 0.07 5.91 3.30
CA HIS A 267 -0.22 6.50 1.98
C HIS A 267 0.30 5.67 0.82
N ALA A 268 1.55 5.22 0.91
CA ALA A 268 2.16 4.36 -0.09
C ALA A 268 1.38 3.04 -0.29
N ARG A 269 0.82 2.46 0.78
CA ARG A 269 -0.01 1.26 0.69
C ARG A 269 -1.40 1.53 0.13
N VAL A 270 -2.09 2.55 0.64
CA VAL A 270 -3.50 2.79 0.28
C VAL A 270 -3.62 3.53 -1.06
N PHE A 271 -2.95 4.67 -1.21
CA PHE A 271 -2.99 5.45 -2.45
C PHE A 271 -1.98 4.96 -3.49
N GLY A 272 -0.76 4.63 -3.07
CA GLY A 272 0.28 4.18 -3.99
C GLY A 272 0.05 2.77 -4.53
N PHE A 273 -0.39 1.84 -3.68
CA PHE A 273 -0.56 0.44 -4.04
C PHE A 273 -2.02 0.08 -4.33
N ALA A 274 -2.96 0.25 -3.38
CA ALA A 274 -4.35 -0.18 -3.58
C ALA A 274 -5.05 0.61 -4.70
N ASP A 275 -5.06 1.95 -4.63
CA ASP A 275 -5.61 2.77 -5.72
C ASP A 275 -4.79 2.66 -6.98
N GLY A 276 -3.46 2.63 -6.82
CA GLY A 276 -2.55 2.40 -7.93
C GLY A 276 -3.00 1.20 -8.77
N GLN A 277 -3.23 0.02 -8.18
CA GLN A 277 -3.56 -1.19 -8.94
C GLN A 277 -4.78 -0.95 -9.85
N LEU A 278 -5.77 -0.20 -9.35
CA LEU A 278 -6.97 0.15 -10.09
C LEU A 278 -6.70 1.17 -11.19
N LEU A 279 -5.82 2.14 -10.94
CA LEU A 279 -5.40 3.17 -11.89
C LEU A 279 -4.48 2.61 -12.98
N PHE A 280 -3.61 1.66 -12.65
CA PHE A 280 -2.78 0.93 -13.60
C PHE A 280 -3.64 -0.03 -14.44
N GLY A 281 -4.63 -0.68 -13.82
CA GLY A 281 -5.61 -1.50 -14.50
C GLY A 281 -4.96 -2.71 -15.18
N LYS A 282 -4.95 -2.72 -16.52
CA LYS A 282 -4.31 -3.78 -17.33
C LYS A 282 -2.90 -3.42 -17.80
N GLY A 283 -2.34 -2.30 -17.34
CA GLY A 283 -1.02 -1.83 -17.73
C GLY A 283 -0.94 -1.37 -19.18
N ASP A 284 -1.97 -0.72 -19.70
CA ASP A 284 -1.93 0.00 -20.98
C ASP A 284 -1.09 1.29 -20.90
N ARG A 285 -0.81 1.80 -19.70
CA ARG A 285 -0.04 3.02 -19.42
C ARG A 285 0.82 2.81 -18.17
N THR A 286 1.90 3.56 -18.09
CA THR A 286 2.75 3.61 -16.90
C THR A 286 2.03 4.33 -15.76
N PHE A 287 2.13 3.81 -14.53
CA PHE A 287 1.68 4.44 -13.30
C PHE A 287 2.89 4.81 -12.45
N ILE A 288 2.95 6.04 -11.94
CA ILE A 288 4.07 6.56 -11.16
C ILE A 288 3.52 7.08 -9.84
N TYR A 289 3.96 6.51 -8.73
CA TYR A 289 3.71 7.00 -7.38
C TYR A 289 4.90 7.80 -6.88
N THR A 290 4.66 8.93 -6.22
CA THR A 290 5.70 9.74 -5.57
C THR A 290 5.19 10.37 -4.28
N GLU A 291 6.09 10.54 -3.30
CA GLU A 291 5.84 11.34 -2.09
C GLU A 291 6.60 12.67 -2.07
N THR A 292 7.27 12.99 -3.18
CA THR A 292 8.32 14.00 -3.31
C THR A 292 7.81 15.10 -4.24
N PRO A 293 7.20 16.18 -3.72
CA PRO A 293 6.58 17.26 -4.51
C PRO A 293 7.59 18.32 -4.99
N GLU A 294 8.87 18.00 -5.14
CA GLU A 294 9.95 18.91 -5.57
C GLU A 294 10.24 18.80 -7.08
N ASP A 295 11.38 19.30 -7.55
CA ASP A 295 11.70 19.48 -8.98
C ASP A 295 11.47 18.22 -9.84
N ALA A 296 11.78 17.02 -9.32
CA ALA A 296 11.53 15.77 -10.03
C ALA A 296 10.03 15.53 -10.33
N PHE A 297 9.13 16.05 -9.49
CA PHE A 297 7.69 15.98 -9.74
C PHE A 297 7.24 16.89 -10.89
N VAL A 298 7.90 18.02 -11.09
CA VAL A 298 7.62 18.90 -12.24
C VAL A 298 7.88 18.15 -13.55
N ASP A 299 9.02 17.46 -13.65
CA ASP A 299 9.39 16.67 -14.82
C ASP A 299 8.39 15.54 -15.10
N LEU A 300 7.82 14.92 -14.05
CA LEU A 300 6.78 13.91 -14.20
C LEU A 300 5.48 14.47 -14.80
N LEU A 301 5.13 15.72 -14.47
CA LEU A 301 3.90 16.35 -14.95
C LEU A 301 3.97 16.82 -16.41
N ASP A 302 5.16 16.99 -17.00
CA ASP A 302 5.28 17.40 -18.41
C ASP A 302 4.53 16.43 -19.35
N ASN A 303 4.58 15.14 -19.05
CA ASN A 303 3.97 14.11 -19.89
C ASN A 303 2.85 13.32 -19.20
N ALA A 304 2.43 13.67 -17.98
CA ALA A 304 1.33 12.98 -17.32
C ALA A 304 0.02 13.08 -18.14
N SER A 305 -0.67 11.96 -18.34
CA SER A 305 -2.03 11.92 -18.91
C SER A 305 -3.10 12.17 -17.85
N LEU A 306 -2.83 11.80 -16.60
CA LEU A 306 -3.68 12.01 -15.44
C LEU A 306 -2.80 12.27 -14.22
N LEU A 307 -3.19 13.24 -13.40
CA LEU A 307 -2.61 13.48 -12.09
C LEU A 307 -3.62 13.07 -11.01
N ALA A 308 -3.20 12.31 -10.01
CA ALA A 308 -3.93 12.04 -8.79
C ALA A 308 -3.19 12.63 -7.57
N LEU A 309 -3.94 13.23 -6.65
CA LEU A 309 -3.41 13.88 -5.45
C LEU A 309 -4.05 13.30 -4.18
N ALA A 310 -3.23 12.82 -3.25
CA ALA A 310 -3.60 12.44 -1.88
C ALA A 310 -2.63 13.06 -0.86
N ASN A 311 -2.19 14.29 -1.12
CA ASN A 311 -1.23 14.98 -0.25
C ASN A 311 -1.95 15.84 0.81
N ASN A 312 -1.55 15.72 2.08
CA ASN A 312 -1.97 16.64 3.15
C ASN A 312 -0.86 17.63 3.58
N LYS A 313 0.35 17.51 3.01
CA LYS A 313 1.45 18.44 3.26
C LYS A 313 1.48 19.54 2.21
N PRO A 314 2.04 20.73 2.52
CA PRO A 314 2.24 21.77 1.52
C PRO A 314 3.00 21.23 0.31
N ILE A 315 2.51 21.53 -0.89
CA ILE A 315 3.26 21.32 -2.12
C ILE A 315 4.30 22.45 -2.20
N GLY A 316 5.56 22.07 -2.00
CA GLY A 316 6.55 22.88 -1.29
C GLY A 316 7.22 24.03 -2.05
N ASN A 317 7.33 23.96 -3.38
CA ASN A 317 7.87 25.05 -4.20
C ASN A 317 6.77 25.68 -5.09
N GLU A 318 7.02 26.88 -5.61
CA GLU A 318 6.11 27.54 -6.57
C GLU A 318 6.01 26.74 -7.88
N ASP A 319 7.12 26.16 -8.33
CA ASP A 319 7.21 25.45 -9.60
C ASP A 319 6.29 24.22 -9.67
N SER A 320 6.23 23.39 -8.62
CA SER A 320 5.30 22.25 -8.55
C SER A 320 3.84 22.70 -8.52
N ARG A 321 3.53 23.81 -7.84
CA ARG A 321 2.16 24.37 -7.83
C ARG A 321 1.78 24.87 -9.22
N GLN A 322 2.69 25.56 -9.90
CA GLN A 322 2.50 26.00 -11.27
C GLN A 322 2.37 24.83 -12.24
N ALA A 323 3.16 23.77 -12.09
CA ALA A 323 3.09 22.57 -12.92
C ALA A 323 1.73 21.87 -12.80
N ILE A 324 1.15 21.80 -11.59
CA ILE A 324 -0.22 21.29 -11.38
C ILE A 324 -1.25 22.17 -12.09
N MET A 325 -1.13 23.50 -11.99
CA MET A 325 -2.02 24.41 -12.69
C MET A 325 -1.90 24.25 -14.21
N GLN A 326 -0.68 24.16 -14.74
CA GLN A 326 -0.40 23.96 -16.16
C GLN A 326 -0.92 22.61 -16.67
N HIS A 327 -0.85 21.56 -15.85
CA HIS A 327 -1.47 20.26 -16.18
C HIS A 327 -2.96 20.42 -16.46
N VAL A 328 -3.68 21.09 -15.56
CA VAL A 328 -5.12 21.37 -15.71
C VAL A 328 -5.39 22.35 -16.86
N GLU A 329 -4.59 23.41 -17.01
CA GLU A 329 -4.73 24.39 -18.09
C GLU A 329 -4.48 23.79 -19.48
N ALA A 330 -3.68 22.71 -19.57
CA ALA A 330 -3.51 21.90 -20.77
C ALA A 330 -4.70 20.97 -21.07
N GLY A 331 -5.79 21.04 -20.29
CA GLY A 331 -6.98 20.20 -20.46
C GLY A 331 -6.82 18.80 -19.87
N ARG A 332 -5.76 18.53 -19.11
CA ARG A 332 -5.48 17.19 -18.59
C ARG A 332 -6.21 16.95 -17.26
N PRO A 333 -6.79 15.75 -17.07
CA PRO A 333 -7.63 15.46 -15.92
C PRO A 333 -6.86 15.41 -14.60
N LEU A 334 -7.59 15.68 -13.52
CA LEU A 334 -7.09 15.66 -12.14
C LEU A 334 -8.03 14.84 -11.23
N MET A 335 -7.46 13.95 -10.43
CA MET A 335 -8.14 13.26 -9.34
C MET A 335 -7.66 13.83 -8.00
N ILE A 336 -8.60 14.28 -7.17
CA ILE A 336 -8.35 14.79 -5.84
C ILE A 336 -8.95 13.81 -4.85
N THR A 337 -8.11 13.20 -4.04
CA THR A 337 -8.48 12.07 -3.18
C THR A 337 -8.22 12.40 -1.72
N HIS A 338 -9.18 12.02 -0.87
CA HIS A 338 -9.20 12.10 0.58
C HIS A 338 -8.46 13.36 1.13
N PRO A 339 -7.21 13.29 1.62
CA PRO A 339 -6.58 14.44 2.27
C PRO A 339 -6.41 15.65 1.34
N ALA A 340 -6.28 15.44 0.03
CA ALA A 340 -6.06 16.53 -0.92
C ALA A 340 -7.33 17.37 -1.18
N SER A 341 -8.50 16.96 -0.65
CA SER A 341 -9.73 17.74 -0.75
C SER A 341 -9.90 18.76 0.39
N TRP A 342 -8.97 18.81 1.36
CA TRP A 342 -9.04 19.77 2.45
C TRP A 342 -8.53 21.15 2.04
N TYR A 343 -8.88 22.16 2.84
CA TYR A 343 -8.25 23.48 2.79
C TYR A 343 -6.92 23.47 3.57
N ASN A 344 -5.96 22.67 3.09
CA ASN A 344 -4.68 22.42 3.77
C ASN A 344 -3.60 23.47 3.50
N TRP A 345 -3.75 24.28 2.44
CA TRP A 345 -2.66 25.11 1.90
C TRP A 345 -3.00 26.59 1.94
N GLU A 346 -2.74 27.24 3.08
CA GLU A 346 -2.97 28.67 3.27
C GLU A 346 -2.18 29.54 2.29
N ASN A 347 -1.04 29.06 1.81
CA ASN A 347 -0.19 29.74 0.82
C ASN A 347 -0.60 29.46 -0.64
N TRP A 348 -1.64 28.66 -0.87
CA TRP A 348 -2.19 28.36 -2.18
C TRP A 348 -3.71 28.20 -2.14
N PRO A 349 -4.45 29.23 -1.68
CA PRO A 349 -5.90 29.16 -1.57
C PRO A 349 -6.60 28.93 -2.91
N GLU A 350 -5.97 29.37 -4.01
CA GLU A 350 -6.47 29.18 -5.38
C GLU A 350 -6.62 27.70 -5.73
N TYR A 351 -5.91 26.78 -5.07
CA TYR A 351 -6.07 25.35 -5.28
C TYR A 351 -7.52 24.90 -5.02
N ASN A 352 -8.07 25.23 -3.86
CA ASN A 352 -9.44 24.82 -3.53
C ASN A 352 -10.47 25.58 -4.38
N GLU A 353 -10.23 26.86 -4.64
CA GLU A 353 -11.16 27.70 -5.42
C GLU A 353 -11.19 27.29 -6.89
N ARG A 354 -10.02 27.18 -7.53
CA ARG A 354 -9.90 26.91 -8.97
C ARG A 354 -9.97 25.43 -9.31
N LEU A 355 -9.40 24.54 -8.49
CA LEU A 355 -9.31 23.11 -8.81
C LEU A 355 -10.38 22.30 -8.07
N VAL A 356 -10.35 22.27 -6.74
CA VAL A 356 -11.27 21.41 -5.95
C VAL A 356 -12.74 21.85 -6.11
N GLY A 357 -12.99 23.17 -6.20
CA GLY A 357 -14.33 23.74 -6.24
C GLY A 357 -15.03 23.75 -4.88
N GLY A 358 -14.26 23.72 -3.80
CA GLY A 358 -14.75 23.43 -2.46
C GLY A 358 -13.69 22.78 -1.59
N GLY A 359 -14.14 22.01 -0.62
CA GLY A 359 -13.29 21.17 0.20
C GLY A 359 -13.78 21.04 1.63
N SER A 360 -12.94 20.47 2.48
CA SER A 360 -13.26 20.26 3.90
C SER A 360 -12.32 21.03 4.83
N ARG A 361 -12.86 21.46 5.98
CA ARG A 361 -12.10 22.03 7.12
C ARG A 361 -12.22 21.20 8.39
N SER A 362 -13.10 20.20 8.38
CA SER A 362 -13.35 19.35 9.54
C SER A 362 -14.00 18.05 9.09
N HIS A 363 -13.93 17.05 9.94
CA HIS A 363 -14.55 15.77 9.69
C HIS A 363 -15.16 15.25 10.99
N GLU A 364 -15.95 14.20 10.86
CA GLU A 364 -16.35 13.35 11.96
C GLU A 364 -15.24 12.35 12.30
N PRO A 365 -15.23 11.80 13.53
CA PRO A 365 -14.36 10.67 13.86
C PRO A 365 -14.56 9.52 12.87
N ILE A 366 -13.56 8.65 12.73
CA ILE A 366 -13.70 7.42 11.95
C ILE A 366 -14.87 6.61 12.50
N GLN A 367 -15.91 6.44 11.68
CA GLN A 367 -17.09 5.66 12.00
C GLN A 367 -17.76 5.16 10.72
N ALA A 368 -18.68 4.21 10.86
CA ALA A 368 -19.53 3.81 9.74
C ALA A 368 -20.49 4.95 9.40
N PHE A 369 -20.67 5.24 8.11
CA PHE A 369 -21.74 6.08 7.59
C PHE A 369 -22.25 5.62 6.24
N THR A 370 -23.51 5.97 5.94
CA THR A 370 -24.12 5.69 4.65
C THR A 370 -23.70 6.70 3.59
N VAL A 371 -23.25 6.21 2.44
CA VAL A 371 -23.10 6.98 1.20
C VAL A 371 -24.30 6.71 0.29
N GLU A 372 -24.95 7.77 -0.19
CA GLU A 372 -26.05 7.72 -1.16
C GLU A 372 -25.56 8.26 -2.52
N VAL A 373 -25.78 7.49 -3.60
CA VAL A 373 -25.41 7.88 -4.98
C VAL A 373 -26.55 8.67 -5.63
N LEU A 374 -26.27 9.91 -6.01
CA LEU A 374 -27.24 10.85 -6.59
C LEU A 374 -27.31 10.76 -8.13
N GLN A 375 -26.22 10.34 -8.77
CA GLN A 375 -26.08 10.31 -10.23
C GLN A 375 -25.70 8.90 -10.72
N PRO A 376 -26.58 7.89 -10.57
CA PRO A 376 -26.23 6.49 -10.86
C PRO A 376 -25.95 6.20 -12.34
N ASN A 377 -26.36 7.07 -13.26
CA ASN A 377 -26.10 6.94 -14.70
C ASN A 377 -24.80 7.63 -15.13
N HIS A 378 -24.12 8.35 -14.22
CA HIS A 378 -22.84 8.95 -14.54
C HIS A 378 -21.79 7.84 -14.74
N PRO A 379 -20.89 7.90 -15.76
CA PRO A 379 -19.91 6.85 -16.01
C PRO A 379 -19.06 6.48 -14.78
N LEU A 380 -18.71 7.48 -13.97
CA LEU A 380 -17.98 7.28 -12.72
C LEU A 380 -18.74 6.39 -11.71
N MET A 381 -20.07 6.39 -11.74
CA MET A 381 -20.95 5.62 -10.84
C MET A 381 -21.41 4.28 -11.44
N GLU A 382 -20.90 3.89 -12.62
CA GLU A 382 -21.30 2.64 -13.26
C GLU A 382 -21.01 1.41 -12.38
N GLY A 383 -22.08 0.69 -12.01
CA GLY A 383 -21.98 -0.50 -11.16
C GLY A 383 -21.63 -0.20 -9.70
N VAL A 384 -21.64 1.06 -9.28
CA VAL A 384 -21.63 1.44 -7.86
C VAL A 384 -23.06 1.27 -7.32
N PRO A 385 -23.26 0.64 -6.15
CA PRO A 385 -24.58 0.52 -5.54
C PRO A 385 -25.24 1.89 -5.33
N ALA A 386 -26.57 1.95 -5.39
CA ALA A 386 -27.31 3.20 -5.13
C ALA A 386 -27.06 3.78 -3.73
N SER A 387 -26.71 2.91 -2.77
CA SER A 387 -26.21 3.28 -1.45
C SER A 387 -25.27 2.20 -0.92
N PHE A 388 -24.29 2.58 -0.11
CA PHE A 388 -23.39 1.65 0.57
C PHE A 388 -22.91 2.20 1.92
N GLU A 389 -22.58 1.31 2.83
CA GLU A 389 -21.94 1.66 4.12
C GLU A 389 -20.43 1.69 3.95
N ILE A 390 -19.77 2.67 4.57
CA ILE A 390 -18.32 2.78 4.63
C ILE A 390 -17.88 3.18 6.04
N THR A 391 -16.79 2.60 6.54
CA THR A 391 -16.14 3.08 7.77
C THR A 391 -14.99 4.01 7.41
N ASP A 392 -15.17 5.30 7.62
CA ASP A 392 -14.24 6.35 7.18
C ASP A 392 -14.44 7.63 8.01
N GLU A 393 -13.70 8.69 7.71
CA GLU A 393 -13.94 10.04 8.20
C GLU A 393 -14.96 10.75 7.30
N LEU A 394 -16.18 10.99 7.78
CA LEU A 394 -17.13 11.81 7.03
C LEU A 394 -16.68 13.27 7.05
N TYR A 395 -16.16 13.74 5.92
CA TYR A 395 -15.72 15.12 5.77
C TYR A 395 -16.94 16.05 5.69
N ARG A 396 -16.90 17.13 6.48
CA ARG A 396 -17.88 18.21 6.41
C ARG A 396 -17.57 19.13 5.23
N ALA A 397 -17.54 18.56 4.04
CA ALA A 397 -17.13 19.24 2.83
C ALA A 397 -18.21 20.22 2.34
N GLU A 398 -17.77 21.32 1.76
CA GLU A 398 -18.63 22.34 1.16
C GLU A 398 -18.21 22.58 -0.30
N ILE A 399 -19.19 22.78 -1.18
CA ILE A 399 -18.96 23.15 -2.57
C ILE A 399 -19.16 24.66 -2.68
N LEU A 400 -18.21 25.34 -3.31
CA LEU A 400 -18.30 26.77 -3.55
C LEU A 400 -19.45 27.07 -4.53
N PRO A 401 -20.24 28.14 -4.32
CA PRO A 401 -21.40 28.45 -5.16
C PRO A 401 -21.09 28.53 -6.67
N ASP A 402 -19.92 29.06 -7.01
CA ASP A 402 -19.50 29.27 -8.40
C ASP A 402 -18.70 28.11 -9.00
N ALA A 403 -18.54 26.99 -8.26
CA ALA A 403 -17.73 25.85 -8.71
C ALA A 403 -18.33 25.07 -9.89
N GLN A 404 -19.64 25.21 -10.11
CA GLN A 404 -20.43 24.45 -11.11
C GLN A 404 -20.20 22.93 -11.01
N ALA A 405 -19.99 22.43 -9.80
CA ALA A 405 -19.75 21.01 -9.55
C ALA A 405 -21.04 20.20 -9.65
N ILE A 406 -20.92 18.97 -10.17
CA ILE A 406 -21.97 17.97 -10.18
C ILE A 406 -21.67 16.98 -9.05
N VAL A 407 -22.52 16.98 -8.02
CA VAL A 407 -22.41 16.02 -6.90
C VAL A 407 -22.91 14.66 -7.36
N LEU A 408 -22.04 13.65 -7.28
CA LEU A 408 -22.35 12.28 -7.67
C LEU A 408 -22.79 11.43 -6.47
N ALA A 409 -22.26 11.71 -5.28
CA ALA A 409 -22.63 11.01 -4.05
C ALA A 409 -22.51 11.91 -2.82
N ILE A 410 -23.33 11.61 -1.80
CA ILE A 410 -23.38 12.31 -0.51
C ILE A 410 -23.21 11.32 0.65
N GLY A 411 -22.61 11.76 1.74
CA GLY A 411 -22.56 11.04 3.01
C GLY A 411 -23.51 11.68 4.04
N ARG A 412 -24.14 10.85 4.87
CA ARG A 412 -25.05 11.30 5.93
C ARG A 412 -24.42 11.07 7.31
N SER A 413 -24.35 12.13 8.10
CA SER A 413 -23.89 12.10 9.49
C SER A 413 -24.89 11.31 10.36
N HIS A 414 -24.42 10.29 11.07
CA HIS A 414 -25.23 9.63 12.10
C HIS A 414 -25.38 10.45 13.37
N GLU A 415 -24.47 11.41 13.61
CA GLU A 415 -24.49 12.26 14.78
C GLU A 415 -25.50 13.40 14.65
N THR A 416 -25.63 13.96 13.44
CA THR A 416 -26.35 15.22 13.21
C THR A 416 -27.40 15.17 12.10
N GLU A 417 -27.50 14.07 11.35
CA GLU A 417 -28.30 13.93 10.13
C GLU A 417 -27.91 14.92 9.01
N ALA A 418 -26.82 15.67 9.18
CA ALA A 418 -26.28 16.55 8.17
C ALA A 418 -25.78 15.75 6.96
N ILE A 419 -25.90 16.35 5.78
CA ILE A 419 -25.54 15.73 4.50
C ILE A 419 -24.35 16.50 3.93
N TYR A 420 -23.31 15.76 3.53
CA TYR A 420 -22.11 16.34 2.93
C TYR A 420 -21.81 15.69 1.57
N PRO A 421 -21.36 16.45 0.57
CA PRO A 421 -20.87 15.87 -0.68
C PRO A 421 -19.60 15.06 -0.41
N VAL A 422 -19.58 13.81 -0.88
CA VAL A 422 -18.41 12.92 -0.74
C VAL A 422 -17.74 12.64 -2.09
N ILE A 423 -18.49 12.74 -3.19
CA ILE A 423 -17.95 12.62 -4.54
C ILE A 423 -18.60 13.67 -5.44
N TRP A 424 -17.78 14.48 -6.11
CA TRP A 424 -18.24 15.43 -7.12
C TRP A 424 -17.25 15.55 -8.26
N VAL A 425 -17.76 16.05 -9.38
CA VAL A 425 -16.96 16.34 -10.58
C VAL A 425 -17.16 17.78 -11.01
N ARG A 426 -16.14 18.39 -11.60
CA ARG A 426 -16.26 19.71 -12.21
C ARG A 426 -15.32 19.87 -13.40
N GLN A 427 -15.65 20.85 -14.25
CA GLN A 427 -14.83 21.25 -15.38
C GLN A 427 -14.04 22.51 -15.05
N VAL A 428 -12.77 22.55 -15.46
CA VAL A 428 -11.88 23.71 -15.38
C VAL A 428 -11.21 23.87 -16.73
N GLY A 429 -11.71 24.79 -17.55
CA GLY A 429 -11.35 24.80 -18.98
C GLY A 429 -11.81 23.49 -19.63
N ASP A 430 -10.89 22.82 -20.32
CA ASP A 430 -11.14 21.50 -20.94
C ASP A 430 -10.81 20.33 -20.00
N ALA A 431 -10.26 20.60 -18.81
CA ALA A 431 -9.89 19.57 -17.85
C ALA A 431 -11.06 19.17 -16.96
N THR A 432 -11.22 17.86 -16.81
CA THR A 432 -12.17 17.26 -15.88
C THR A 432 -11.49 16.96 -14.55
N ILE A 433 -12.09 17.42 -13.46
CA ILE A 433 -11.63 17.18 -12.09
C ILE A 433 -12.62 16.29 -11.36
N VAL A 434 -12.13 15.18 -10.79
CA VAL A 434 -12.86 14.30 -9.89
C VAL A 434 -12.39 14.56 -8.47
N VAL A 435 -13.32 14.77 -7.54
CA VAL A 435 -13.00 14.85 -6.11
C VAL A 435 -13.72 13.73 -5.37
N ASN A 436 -12.95 12.95 -4.60
CA ASN A 436 -13.44 11.88 -3.74
C ASN A 436 -12.90 12.10 -2.32
N THR A 437 -13.78 12.38 -1.36
CA THR A 437 -13.37 12.63 0.03
C THR A 437 -13.15 11.35 0.83
N LEU A 438 -13.52 10.18 0.28
CA LEU A 438 -13.38 8.89 0.94
C LEU A 438 -11.95 8.35 0.76
N GLY A 439 -11.49 7.49 1.67
CA GLY A 439 -10.25 6.73 1.52
C GLY A 439 -9.23 6.88 2.64
N HIS A 440 -9.64 6.98 3.91
CA HIS A 440 -8.70 7.14 5.04
C HIS A 440 -7.70 5.98 5.18
N ASP A 441 -8.19 4.74 5.15
CA ASP A 441 -7.40 3.53 5.32
C ASP A 441 -7.97 2.32 4.57
N ASP A 442 -7.40 1.13 4.83
CA ASP A 442 -7.77 -0.14 4.18
C ASP A 442 -9.27 -0.41 4.21
N ARG A 443 -9.99 -0.03 5.27
CA ARG A 443 -11.44 -0.31 5.36
C ARG A 443 -12.21 0.35 4.23
N ALA A 444 -11.80 1.57 3.85
CA ALA A 444 -12.34 2.26 2.69
C ALA A 444 -11.79 1.65 1.39
N HIS A 445 -10.48 1.44 1.32
CA HIS A 445 -9.79 0.96 0.12
C HIS A 445 -10.16 -0.47 -0.27
N ASP A 446 -10.60 -1.30 0.69
CA ASP A 446 -11.06 -2.68 0.46
C ASP A 446 -12.51 -2.78 0.04
N LEU A 447 -13.29 -1.70 0.23
CA LEU A 447 -14.71 -1.69 -0.09
C LEU A 447 -14.92 -1.80 -1.62
N PRO A 448 -15.73 -2.77 -2.11
CA PRO A 448 -15.97 -2.94 -3.56
C PRO A 448 -16.50 -1.68 -4.25
N ALA A 449 -17.36 -0.91 -3.56
CA ALA A 449 -17.88 0.36 -4.08
C ALA A 449 -16.76 1.40 -4.28
N TYR A 450 -15.83 1.52 -3.31
CA TYR A 450 -14.69 2.42 -3.40
C TYR A 450 -13.75 2.03 -4.56
N LYS A 451 -13.37 0.74 -4.62
CA LYS A 451 -12.54 0.21 -5.73
C LYS A 451 -13.18 0.50 -7.10
N ARG A 452 -14.50 0.34 -7.20
CA ARG A 452 -15.25 0.63 -8.43
C ARG A 452 -15.20 2.11 -8.81
N ILE A 453 -15.35 3.02 -7.85
CA ILE A 453 -15.25 4.47 -8.05
C ILE A 453 -13.88 4.86 -8.61
N ILE A 454 -12.79 4.33 -8.05
CA ILE A 454 -11.42 4.63 -8.52
C ILE A 454 -11.20 4.08 -9.93
N ALA A 455 -11.56 2.81 -10.17
CA ALA A 455 -11.43 2.20 -11.50
C ALA A 455 -12.26 2.90 -12.58
N ASN A 456 -13.49 3.33 -12.25
CA ASN A 456 -14.34 4.08 -13.18
C ASN A 456 -13.81 5.49 -13.42
N SER A 457 -13.21 6.14 -12.41
CA SER A 457 -12.57 7.45 -12.56
C SER A 457 -11.47 7.38 -13.61
N ARG A 458 -10.58 6.37 -13.54
CA ARG A 458 -9.57 6.12 -14.57
C ARG A 458 -10.18 5.99 -15.96
N ARG A 459 -11.14 5.06 -16.15
CA ARG A 459 -11.74 4.79 -17.47
C ARG A 459 -12.45 6.00 -18.07
N TRP A 460 -13.07 6.81 -17.22
CA TRP A 460 -13.81 7.98 -17.67
C TRP A 460 -12.89 9.15 -18.03
N LEU A 461 -11.83 9.37 -17.25
CA LEU A 461 -10.87 10.44 -17.47
C LEU A 461 -9.86 10.11 -18.59
N LEU A 462 -9.57 8.83 -18.79
CA LEU A 462 -8.66 8.31 -19.81
C LEU A 462 -9.38 7.27 -20.66
N PRO A 463 -10.29 7.70 -21.57
CA PRO A 463 -10.89 6.78 -22.53
C PRO A 463 -9.82 6.21 -23.46
N ASP A 464 -9.98 4.94 -23.83
CA ASP A 464 -9.05 4.16 -24.67
C ASP A 464 -8.74 4.80 -26.04
#